data_AF-A0A5M6IFH8-F1
#
_entry.id   AF-A0A5M6IFH8-F1
#
_cell.length_a   1.000
_cell.length_b   1.000
_cell.length_c   1.000
_cell.angle_alpha   90.00
_cell.angle_beta   90.00
_cell.angle_gamma   90.00
#
_symmetry.space_group_name_H-M   'P 1'
#
loop_
_entity.id
_entity.type
_entity.pdbx_description
1 polymer ?
#
loop_
_entity_poly.entity_id
_entity_poly.type
_entity_poly.pdbx_seq_one_letter_code
_entity_poly.pdbx_strand_id
1 'polypeptide(L)'
;MHRPSRDTLISYIIGAALIVPMILPVLDNIEEGRRLLEVGALSARDRLRPNGLGPVSGLMLYVFATPIAITLSRTLRTKLVMIAGLVVLSLAVSSITTTIEQGDVVLGLSAAWLTLATVAAIALLAWRHHAHGEAAMRKRAEDLVAIVRDEVDQSRVSSADQVAAQVAATQDDDFRDVDLAEKMALAAIWQSAVDGGFKTFDRRVLRALASVRSDMSGNASVDPHGLGLAVLDRIVDRARRHLRQDRPRHGNTAGYGTPQAGGR
;
A
#
# COMPACT_ATOMS: atom_id res chain seq x y z
N MET A 1 -11.29 -10.11 -12.12
CA MET A 1 -11.79 -8.79 -11.67
C MET A 1 -11.94 -8.84 -10.15
N HIS A 2 -10.99 -8.26 -9.41
CA HIS A 2 -11.08 -8.20 -7.93
C HIS A 2 -12.17 -7.20 -7.56
N ARG A 3 -13.19 -7.64 -6.80
CA ARG A 3 -14.13 -6.73 -6.15
C ARG A 3 -13.31 -5.85 -5.18
N PRO A 4 -13.50 -4.51 -5.17
CA PRO A 4 -12.88 -3.67 -4.15
C PRO A 4 -13.22 -4.24 -2.77
N SER A 5 -12.21 -4.37 -1.89
CA SER A 5 -12.49 -4.82 -0.53
C SER A 5 -13.47 -3.83 0.10
N ARG A 6 -14.36 -4.36 0.94
CA ARG A 6 -15.42 -3.58 1.60
C ARG A 6 -14.84 -2.36 2.32
N ASP A 7 -13.62 -2.48 2.83
CA ASP A 7 -12.88 -1.43 3.52
C ASP A 7 -12.46 -0.29 2.61
N THR A 8 -12.04 -0.57 1.37
CA THR A 8 -11.71 0.47 0.39
C THR A 8 -12.94 1.26 -0.03
N LEU A 9 -14.08 0.58 -0.23
CA LEU A 9 -15.35 1.23 -0.56
C LEU A 9 -15.86 2.10 0.60
N ILE A 10 -15.77 1.60 1.84
CA ILE A 10 -16.08 2.36 3.05
C ILE A 10 -15.17 3.58 3.18
N SER A 11 -13.86 3.44 2.90
CA SER A 11 -12.93 4.57 2.96
C SER A 11 -13.27 5.67 1.93
N TYR A 12 -13.70 5.29 0.73
CA TYR A 12 -14.16 6.26 -0.28
C TYR A 12 -15.48 6.91 0.10
N ILE A 13 -16.42 6.16 0.68
CA ILE A 13 -17.71 6.70 1.14
C ILE A 13 -17.50 7.67 2.31
N ILE A 14 -16.65 7.33 3.28
CA ILE A 14 -16.31 8.21 4.40
C ILE A 14 -15.57 9.44 3.90
N GLY A 15 -14.61 9.27 2.98
CA GLY A 15 -13.92 10.39 2.33
C GLY A 15 -14.88 11.34 1.61
N ALA A 16 -15.81 10.80 0.81
CA ALA A 16 -16.84 11.59 0.13
C ALA A 16 -17.80 12.26 1.12
N ALA A 17 -18.24 11.55 2.17
CA ALA A 17 -19.13 12.06 3.20
C ALA A 17 -18.48 13.16 4.07
N LEU A 18 -17.16 13.19 4.16
CA LEU A 18 -16.42 14.28 4.82
C LEU A 18 -16.21 15.48 3.89
N ILE A 19 -16.04 15.25 2.59
CA ILE A 19 -15.82 16.31 1.59
C ILE A 19 -17.12 17.09 1.29
N VAL A 20 -18.26 16.40 1.16
CA VAL A 20 -19.56 17.03 0.83
C VAL A 20 -19.97 18.16 1.80
N PRO A 21 -19.99 17.97 3.14
CA PRO A 21 -20.36 19.03 4.07
C PRO A 21 -19.35 20.18 4.11
N MET A 22 -18.12 19.98 3.61
CA MET A 22 -17.14 21.06 3.46
C MET A 22 -17.36 21.91 2.20
N ILE A 23 -17.93 21.32 1.14
CA ILE A 23 -18.24 22.02 -0.10
C ILE A 23 -19.51 22.88 0.05
N LEU A 24 -20.48 22.43 0.85
CA LEU A 24 -21.75 23.15 1.08
C LEU A 24 -21.57 24.62 1.49
N PRO A 25 -20.79 24.99 2.55
CA PRO A 25 -20.62 26.38 2.93
C PRO A 25 -19.85 27.21 1.89
N VAL A 26 -19.06 26.58 1.01
CA VAL A 26 -18.42 27.28 -0.11
C VAL A 26 -19.45 27.63 -1.19
N LEU A 27 -20.36 26.70 -1.50
CA LEU A 27 -21.46 26.94 -2.44
C LEU A 27 -22.43 28.00 -1.92
N ASP A 28 -22.81 27.93 -0.64
CA ASP A 28 -23.67 28.93 0.00
C ASP A 28 -23.03 30.33 -0.04
N ASN A 29 -21.72 30.45 0.23
CA ASN A 29 -21.03 31.74 0.15
C ASN A 29 -20.95 32.28 -1.29
N ILE A 30 -20.84 31.43 -2.30
CA ILE A 30 -20.86 31.83 -3.72
C ILE A 30 -22.26 32.33 -4.10
N GLU A 31 -23.31 31.66 -3.64
CA GLU A 31 -24.70 32.04 -3.91
C GLU A 31 -25.08 33.34 -3.19
N GLU A 32 -24.70 33.50 -1.92
CA GLU A 32 -24.90 34.72 -1.15
C GLU A 32 -24.12 35.90 -1.74
N GLY A 33 -22.86 35.69 -2.16
CA GLY A 33 -22.06 36.69 -2.85
C GLY A 33 -22.67 37.15 -4.17
N ARG A 34 -23.27 36.22 -4.92
CA ARG A 34 -24.00 36.53 -6.17
C ARG A 34 -25.28 37.33 -5.88
N ARG A 35 -26.02 36.97 -4.83
CA ARG A 35 -27.23 37.69 -4.40
C ARG A 35 -26.93 39.12 -3.98
N LEU A 36 -25.85 39.35 -3.23
CA LEU A 36 -25.42 40.68 -2.81
C LEU A 36 -24.98 41.58 -3.98
N LEU A 37 -24.47 40.98 -5.06
CA LEU A 37 -24.18 41.68 -6.32
C LEU A 37 -25.46 42.08 -7.07
N GLU A 38 -26.44 41.19 -7.15
CA GLU A 38 -27.73 41.47 -7.82
C GLU A 38 -28.52 42.57 -7.11
N VAL A 39 -28.40 42.68 -5.79
CA VAL A 39 -29.05 43.71 -4.97
C VAL A 39 -28.27 45.05 -5.00
N GLY A 40 -27.11 45.11 -5.67
CA GLY A 40 -26.30 46.33 -5.78
C GLY A 40 -25.63 46.77 -4.47
N ALA A 41 -25.62 45.91 -3.46
CA ALA A 41 -24.97 46.16 -2.17
C ALA A 41 -23.43 46.11 -2.26
N LEU A 42 -22.90 45.49 -3.32
CA LEU A 42 -21.47 45.43 -3.63
C LEU A 42 -21.20 46.02 -5.02
N SER A 43 -20.26 46.98 -5.09
CA SER A 43 -19.77 47.54 -6.34
C SER A 43 -18.86 46.53 -7.06
N ALA A 44 -18.94 46.43 -8.38
CA ALA A 44 -18.05 45.58 -9.18
C ALA A 44 -16.54 45.89 -8.98
N ARG A 45 -16.20 47.09 -8.47
CA ARG A 45 -14.82 47.47 -8.12
C ARG A 45 -14.32 46.87 -6.81
N ASP A 46 -15.22 46.45 -5.91
CA ASP A 46 -14.83 45.75 -4.67
C ASP A 46 -14.42 44.29 -4.94
N ARG A 47 -14.67 43.77 -6.15
CA ARG A 47 -14.24 42.43 -6.62
C ARG A 47 -12.71 42.26 -6.73
N LEU A 48 -11.94 43.35 -6.74
CA LEU A 48 -10.51 43.32 -7.08
C LEU A 48 -9.57 43.41 -5.88
N ARG A 49 -10.08 43.36 -4.64
CA ARG A 49 -9.17 43.20 -3.51
C ARG A 49 -8.68 41.74 -3.47
N PRO A 50 -7.37 41.47 -3.35
CA PRO A 50 -6.80 40.12 -3.26
C PRO A 50 -7.21 39.34 -1.98
N ASN A 51 -8.23 39.82 -1.27
CA ASN A 51 -8.81 39.23 -0.07
C ASN A 51 -10.09 38.42 -0.39
N GLY A 52 -10.29 38.00 -1.64
CA GLY A 52 -11.41 37.16 -2.06
C GLY A 52 -11.47 35.82 -1.30
N LEU A 53 -12.59 35.10 -1.41
CA LEU A 53 -12.77 33.82 -0.71
C LEU A 53 -11.89 32.70 -1.29
N GLY A 54 -11.31 32.88 -2.48
CA GLY A 54 -10.43 31.90 -3.12
C GLY A 54 -9.20 31.45 -2.30
N PRO A 55 -8.33 32.35 -1.84
CA PRO A 55 -7.23 32.00 -0.93
C PRO A 55 -7.70 31.30 0.35
N VAL A 56 -8.85 31.69 0.88
CA VAL A 56 -9.42 31.12 2.12
C VAL A 56 -9.95 29.70 1.88
N SER A 57 -10.62 29.45 0.76
CA SER A 57 -11.16 28.12 0.41
C SER A 57 -10.05 27.10 0.17
N GLY A 58 -8.97 27.50 -0.52
CA GLY A 58 -7.78 26.68 -0.71
C GLY A 58 -7.09 26.35 0.62
N LEU A 59 -6.92 27.35 1.49
CA LEU A 59 -6.31 27.17 2.82
C LEU A 59 -7.15 26.23 3.68
N MET A 60 -8.47 26.39 3.70
CA MET A 60 -9.37 25.49 4.44
C MET A 60 -9.22 24.05 3.95
N LEU A 61 -9.28 23.81 2.63
CA LEU A 61 -9.08 22.47 2.08
C LEU A 61 -7.76 21.85 2.57
N TYR A 62 -6.67 22.62 2.56
CA TYR A 62 -5.37 22.16 3.04
C TYR A 62 -5.40 21.79 4.53
N VAL A 63 -5.90 22.70 5.38
CA VAL A 63 -5.94 22.50 6.85
C VAL A 63 -6.75 21.26 7.22
N PHE A 64 -7.86 21.02 6.55
CA PHE A 64 -8.74 19.88 6.85
C PHE A 64 -8.28 18.56 6.21
N ALA A 65 -7.69 18.58 5.02
CA ALA A 65 -7.22 17.37 4.35
C ALA A 65 -5.88 16.87 4.92
N THR A 66 -5.04 17.77 5.46
CA THR A 66 -3.70 17.42 5.96
C THR A 66 -3.71 16.36 7.09
N PRO A 67 -4.55 16.46 8.13
CA PRO A 67 -4.64 15.43 9.18
C PRO A 67 -5.01 14.04 8.62
N ILE A 68 -5.94 13.99 7.66
CA ILE A 68 -6.39 12.75 7.02
C ILE A 68 -5.25 12.14 6.19
N ALA A 69 -4.55 12.96 5.41
CA ALA A 69 -3.40 12.52 4.62
C ALA A 69 -2.23 12.02 5.47
N ILE A 70 -1.97 12.69 6.61
CA ILE A 70 -0.90 12.31 7.53
C ILE A 70 -1.20 10.96 8.21
N THR A 71 -2.45 10.72 8.60
CA THR A 71 -2.85 9.47 9.28
C THR A 71 -2.83 8.27 8.32
N LEU A 72 -3.19 8.45 7.05
CA LEU A 72 -3.15 7.39 6.03
C LEU A 72 -1.74 6.99 5.59
N SER A 73 -0.76 7.86 5.77
CA SER A 73 0.62 7.64 5.30
C SER A 73 1.49 6.90 6.31
N ARG A 74 1.88 5.65 6.01
CA ARG A 74 2.79 4.86 6.88
C ARG A 74 4.26 5.30 6.84
N THR A 75 4.72 5.95 5.77
CA THR A 75 6.14 6.35 5.63
C THR A 75 6.31 7.86 5.55
N LEU A 76 7.44 8.38 6.06
CA LEU A 76 7.78 9.81 6.01
C LEU A 76 7.80 10.34 4.57
N ARG A 77 8.33 9.55 3.63
CA ARG A 77 8.36 9.94 2.22
C ARG A 77 6.95 10.08 1.64
N THR A 78 6.05 9.15 1.96
CA THR A 78 4.65 9.22 1.51
C THR A 78 3.95 10.44 2.13
N LYS A 79 4.21 10.76 3.40
CA LYS A 79 3.70 11.98 4.05
C LYS A 79 4.13 13.24 3.32
N LEU A 80 5.43 13.38 3.02
CA LEU A 80 5.96 14.55 2.32
C LEU A 80 5.34 14.69 0.92
N VAL A 81 5.20 13.59 0.18
CA VAL A 81 4.56 13.60 -1.14
C VAL A 81 3.08 13.99 -1.03
N MET A 82 2.34 13.46 -0.05
CA MET A 82 0.94 13.84 0.16
C MET A 82 0.80 15.32 0.55
N ILE A 83 1.64 15.82 1.45
CA ILE A 83 1.62 17.24 1.86
C ILE A 83 1.89 18.14 0.65
N ALA A 84 2.94 17.84 -0.13
CA ALA A 84 3.23 18.58 -1.35
C ALA A 84 2.05 18.54 -2.35
N GLY A 85 1.43 17.36 -2.53
CA GLY A 85 0.24 17.20 -3.36
C GLY A 85 -0.96 18.02 -2.87
N LEU A 86 -1.20 18.06 -1.55
CA LEU A 86 -2.25 18.87 -0.95
C LEU A 86 -2.00 20.37 -1.10
N VAL A 87 -0.74 20.83 -0.99
CA VAL A 87 -0.39 22.23 -1.26
C VAL A 87 -0.69 22.59 -2.71
N VAL A 88 -0.27 21.75 -3.68
CA VAL A 88 -0.54 21.98 -5.10
C VAL A 88 -2.04 22.00 -5.38
N LEU A 89 -2.80 21.08 -4.78
CA LEU A 89 -4.26 21.03 -4.92
C LEU A 89 -4.93 22.28 -4.32
N SER A 90 -4.49 22.71 -3.15
CA SER A 90 -4.96 23.92 -2.48
C SER A 90 -4.74 25.18 -3.33
N LEU A 91 -3.55 25.33 -3.93
CA LEU A 91 -3.24 26.42 -4.85
C LEU A 91 -4.10 26.36 -6.11
N ALA A 92 -4.33 25.16 -6.67
CA ALA A 92 -5.19 24.99 -7.83
C ALA A 92 -6.64 25.41 -7.53
N VAL A 93 -7.20 24.97 -6.39
CA VAL A 93 -8.55 25.35 -5.95
C VAL A 93 -8.63 26.86 -5.71
N SER A 94 -7.66 27.45 -5.03
CA SER A 94 -7.61 28.90 -4.82
C SER A 94 -7.59 29.67 -6.14
N SER A 95 -6.79 29.22 -7.11
CA SER A 95 -6.74 29.83 -8.44
C SER A 95 -8.07 29.73 -9.16
N ILE A 96 -8.70 28.54 -9.14
CA ILE A 96 -10.02 28.30 -9.76
C ILE A 96 -11.08 29.23 -9.17
N THR A 97 -11.18 29.30 -7.83
CA THR A 97 -12.17 30.15 -7.16
C THR A 97 -11.93 31.61 -7.49
N THR A 98 -10.68 32.07 -7.53
CA THR A 98 -10.33 33.45 -7.90
C THR A 98 -10.77 33.77 -9.34
N THR A 99 -10.55 32.86 -10.30
CA THR A 99 -11.00 33.04 -11.69
C THR A 99 -12.53 33.13 -11.79
N ILE A 100 -13.24 32.32 -11.02
CA ILE A 100 -14.71 32.36 -10.95
C ILE A 100 -15.20 33.69 -10.36
N GLU A 101 -14.57 34.16 -9.28
CA GLU A 101 -14.88 35.44 -8.63
C GLU A 101 -14.66 36.65 -9.55
N GLN A 102 -13.66 36.57 -10.44
CA GLN A 102 -13.40 37.58 -11.47
C GLN A 102 -14.46 37.61 -12.58
N GLY A 103 -15.39 36.64 -12.60
CA GLY A 103 -16.51 36.57 -13.54
C GLY A 103 -16.26 35.68 -14.74
N ASP A 104 -15.07 35.08 -14.88
CA ASP A 104 -14.77 34.12 -15.94
C ASP A 104 -15.12 32.68 -15.50
N VAL A 105 -16.43 32.44 -15.41
CA VAL A 105 -16.98 31.16 -14.95
C VAL A 105 -16.58 30.00 -15.86
N VAL A 106 -16.48 30.24 -17.18
CA VAL A 106 -16.15 29.20 -18.16
C VAL A 106 -14.71 28.74 -17.98
N LEU A 107 -13.78 29.67 -17.81
CA LEU A 107 -12.37 29.34 -17.57
C LEU A 107 -12.19 28.65 -16.22
N GLY A 108 -12.82 29.16 -15.16
CA GLY A 108 -12.78 28.59 -13.83
C GLY A 108 -13.31 27.15 -13.78
N LEU A 109 -14.47 26.90 -14.39
CA LEU A 109 -15.07 25.56 -14.46
C LEU A 109 -14.21 24.59 -15.29
N SER A 110 -13.64 25.08 -16.40
CA SER A 110 -12.75 24.29 -17.26
C SER A 110 -11.47 23.87 -16.50
N ALA A 111 -10.89 24.79 -15.73
CA ALA A 111 -9.74 24.52 -14.85
C ALA A 111 -10.10 23.54 -13.72
N ALA A 112 -11.31 23.63 -13.16
CA ALA A 112 -11.81 22.67 -12.17
C ALA A 112 -11.90 21.25 -12.72
N TRP A 113 -12.51 21.08 -13.90
CA TRP A 113 -12.58 19.77 -14.57
C TRP A 113 -11.21 19.20 -14.91
N LEU A 114 -10.28 20.04 -15.40
CA LEU A 114 -8.91 19.62 -15.69
C LEU A 114 -8.18 19.16 -14.42
N THR A 115 -8.33 19.89 -13.32
CA THR A 115 -7.74 19.53 -12.01
C THR A 115 -8.31 18.22 -11.51
N LEU A 116 -9.63 18.04 -11.57
CA LEU A 116 -10.30 16.79 -11.18
C LEU A 116 -9.82 15.61 -12.03
N ALA A 117 -9.74 15.77 -13.35
CA ALA A 117 -9.26 14.74 -14.27
C ALA A 117 -7.79 14.36 -13.97
N THR A 118 -6.95 15.34 -13.65
CA THR A 118 -5.54 15.12 -13.29
C THR A 118 -5.42 14.35 -11.98
N VAL A 119 -6.17 14.75 -10.95
CA VAL A 119 -6.21 14.03 -9.66
C VAL A 119 -6.70 12.60 -9.85
N ALA A 120 -7.76 12.39 -10.64
CA ALA A 120 -8.28 11.06 -10.94
C ALA A 120 -7.26 10.19 -11.70
N ALA A 121 -6.53 10.77 -12.67
CA ALA A 121 -5.48 10.06 -13.40
C ALA A 121 -4.32 9.65 -12.48
N ILE A 122 -3.86 10.55 -11.60
CA ILE A 122 -2.81 10.25 -10.62
C ILE A 122 -3.27 9.15 -9.66
N ALA A 123 -4.51 9.24 -9.16
CA ALA A 123 -5.08 8.22 -8.28
C ALA A 123 -5.17 6.85 -8.99
N LEU A 124 -5.58 6.82 -10.25
CA LEU A 124 -5.63 5.60 -11.06
C LEU A 124 -4.23 4.99 -11.29
N LEU A 125 -3.23 5.83 -11.58
CA LEU A 125 -1.85 5.38 -11.76
C LEU A 125 -1.26 4.86 -10.46
N ALA A 126 -1.48 5.56 -9.34
CA ALA A 126 -1.06 5.11 -8.02
C ALA A 126 -1.73 3.78 -7.65
N TRP A 127 -3.03 3.64 -7.92
CA TRP A 127 -3.76 2.40 -7.70
C TRP A 127 -3.23 1.26 -8.57
N ARG A 128 -3.00 1.49 -9.87
CA ARG A 128 -2.40 0.48 -10.76
C ARG A 128 -1.03 0.03 -10.28
N HIS A 129 -0.17 0.96 -9.87
CA HIS A 129 1.13 0.63 -9.30
C HIS A 129 1.01 -0.20 -8.02
N HIS A 130 0.05 0.14 -7.16
CA HIS A 130 -0.19 -0.62 -5.93
C HIS A 130 -0.73 -2.01 -6.21
N ALA A 131 -1.76 -2.12 -7.06
CA ALA A 131 -2.40 -3.37 -7.43
C ALA A 131 -1.45 -4.33 -8.16
N HIS A 132 -0.57 -3.83 -9.02
CA HIS A 132 0.48 -4.65 -9.64
C HIS A 132 1.49 -5.17 -8.61
N GLY A 133 1.87 -4.33 -7.64
CA GLY A 133 2.73 -4.74 -6.54
C GLY A 133 2.09 -5.82 -5.67
N GLU A 134 0.81 -5.67 -5.32
CA GLU A 134 0.05 -6.64 -4.54
C GLU A 134 -0.14 -7.97 -5.27
N ALA A 135 -0.49 -7.93 -6.57
CA ALA A 135 -0.65 -9.15 -7.36
C ALA A 135 0.68 -9.93 -7.45
N ALA A 136 1.81 -9.22 -7.63
CA ALA A 136 3.13 -9.84 -7.65
C ALA A 136 3.54 -10.38 -6.27
N MET A 137 3.22 -9.67 -5.17
CA MET A 137 3.45 -10.16 -3.80
C MET A 137 2.63 -11.42 -3.53
N ARG A 138 1.34 -11.41 -3.91
CA ARG A 138 0.43 -12.53 -3.70
C ARG A 138 0.88 -13.77 -4.45
N LYS A 139 1.27 -13.62 -5.73
CA LYS A 139 1.83 -14.73 -6.50
C LYS A 139 3.07 -15.31 -5.82
N ARG A 140 4.02 -14.47 -5.39
CA ARG A 140 5.22 -14.93 -4.67
C ARG A 140 4.89 -15.61 -3.33
N ALA A 141 3.88 -15.12 -2.61
CA ALA A 141 3.42 -15.75 -1.40
C ALA A 141 2.82 -17.13 -1.69
N GLU A 142 1.99 -17.26 -2.73
CA GLU A 142 1.42 -18.53 -3.20
C GLU A 142 2.52 -19.53 -3.61
N ASP A 143 3.56 -19.08 -4.32
CA ASP A 143 4.71 -19.93 -4.69
C ASP A 143 5.48 -20.43 -3.45
N LEU A 144 5.67 -19.58 -2.43
CA LEU A 144 6.27 -19.98 -1.16
C LEU A 144 5.38 -20.93 -0.35
N VAL A 145 4.05 -20.72 -0.36
CA VAL A 145 3.08 -21.60 0.28
C VAL A 145 3.11 -23.00 -0.35
N ALA A 146 3.24 -23.08 -1.67
CA ALA A 146 3.41 -24.36 -2.36
C ALA A 146 4.69 -25.08 -1.90
N ILE A 147 5.80 -24.35 -1.75
CA ILE A 147 7.06 -24.91 -1.22
C ILE A 147 6.89 -25.46 0.19
N VAL A 148 6.19 -24.74 1.07
CA VAL A 148 5.91 -25.18 2.44
C VAL A 148 5.13 -26.49 2.44
N ARG A 149 4.03 -26.55 1.66
CA ARG A 149 3.17 -27.73 1.57
C ARG A 149 3.91 -28.94 1.01
N ASP A 150 4.67 -28.75 -0.08
CA ASP A 150 5.49 -29.82 -0.67
C ASP A 150 6.47 -30.40 0.35
N GLU A 151 7.12 -29.56 1.16
CA GLU A 151 8.10 -30.02 2.16
C GLU A 151 7.44 -30.77 3.32
N VAL A 152 6.27 -30.32 3.75
CA VAL A 152 5.48 -30.98 4.79
C VAL A 152 4.96 -32.32 4.28
N ASP A 153 4.44 -32.39 3.06
CA ASP A 153 3.95 -33.64 2.47
C ASP A 153 5.11 -34.64 2.25
N GLN A 154 6.29 -34.19 1.81
CA GLN A 154 7.49 -35.03 1.75
C GLN A 154 7.91 -35.55 3.12
N SER A 155 7.79 -34.72 4.16
CA SER A 155 8.09 -35.11 5.54
C SER A 155 7.08 -36.13 6.06
N ARG A 156 5.78 -35.96 5.75
CA ARG A 156 4.72 -36.92 6.11
C ARG A 156 4.94 -38.28 5.43
N VAL A 157 5.34 -38.31 4.15
CA VAL A 157 5.63 -39.56 3.42
C VAL A 157 6.89 -40.24 3.96
N SER A 158 7.97 -39.49 4.18
CA SER A 158 9.21 -40.04 4.76
C SER A 158 9.00 -40.59 6.17
N SER A 159 8.18 -39.91 6.97
CA SER A 159 7.79 -40.41 8.29
C SER A 159 6.87 -41.61 8.17
N ALA A 160 5.91 -41.64 7.24
CA ALA A 160 5.04 -42.79 7.02
C ALA A 160 5.83 -44.06 6.64
N ASP A 161 6.89 -43.96 5.83
CA ASP A 161 7.77 -45.08 5.49
C ASP A 161 8.60 -45.58 6.69
N GLN A 162 9.07 -44.66 7.55
CA GLN A 162 9.75 -45.02 8.81
C GLN A 162 8.77 -45.59 9.85
N VAL A 163 7.53 -45.11 9.86
CA VAL A 163 6.47 -45.48 10.81
C VAL A 163 5.75 -46.77 10.41
N ALA A 164 5.71 -47.12 9.12
CA ALA A 164 5.32 -48.46 8.67
C ALA A 164 6.24 -49.56 9.24
N ALA A 165 7.46 -49.19 9.65
CA ALA A 165 8.37 -50.07 10.38
C ALA A 165 8.21 -49.99 11.92
N GLN A 166 7.43 -49.04 12.47
CA GLN A 166 7.46 -48.69 13.90
C GLN A 166 6.06 -48.29 14.46
N VAL A 167 5.05 -49.13 14.23
CA VAL A 167 3.82 -49.36 15.04
C VAL A 167 3.23 -48.21 15.91
N ALA A 168 2.16 -47.62 15.39
CA ALA A 168 0.81 -47.36 15.96
C ALA A 168 0.53 -46.62 17.29
N ALA A 169 1.49 -46.24 18.15
CA ALA A 169 1.16 -45.55 19.42
C ALA A 169 1.71 -44.11 19.54
N THR A 170 2.76 -43.75 18.81
CA THR A 170 3.39 -42.42 18.83
C THR A 170 2.94 -41.50 17.69
N GLN A 171 2.05 -41.98 16.80
CA GLN A 171 1.69 -41.29 15.56
C GLN A 171 1.01 -39.93 15.78
N ASP A 172 0.10 -39.81 16.75
CA ASP A 172 -0.78 -38.64 16.81
C ASP A 172 -0.06 -37.36 17.24
N ASP A 173 1.03 -37.46 18.01
CA ASP A 173 1.76 -36.29 18.50
C ASP A 173 2.83 -35.82 17.50
N ASP A 174 3.54 -36.73 16.82
CA ASP A 174 4.52 -36.36 15.79
C ASP A 174 3.91 -35.58 14.61
N PHE A 175 2.67 -35.91 14.21
CA PHE A 175 1.98 -35.18 13.14
C PHE A 175 1.50 -33.78 13.58
N ARG A 176 1.26 -33.57 14.87
CA ARG A 176 0.85 -32.26 15.41
C ARG A 176 2.00 -31.26 15.34
N ASP A 177 3.22 -31.69 15.65
CA ASP A 177 4.40 -30.84 15.65
C ASP A 177 4.74 -30.35 14.22
N VAL A 178 4.58 -31.24 13.23
CA VAL A 178 4.76 -30.91 11.80
C VAL A 178 3.66 -29.98 11.29
N ASP A 179 2.39 -30.23 11.64
CA ASP A 179 1.26 -29.37 11.27
C ASP A 179 1.36 -27.97 11.92
N LEU A 180 1.86 -27.89 13.16
CA LEU A 180 2.12 -26.62 13.81
C LEU A 180 3.22 -25.83 13.07
N ALA A 181 4.33 -26.48 12.73
CA ALA A 181 5.40 -25.87 11.94
C ALA A 181 4.89 -25.34 10.59
N GLU A 182 4.04 -26.13 9.91
CA GLU A 182 3.35 -25.73 8.67
C GLU A 182 2.53 -24.46 8.89
N LYS A 183 1.61 -24.47 9.86
CA LYS A 183 0.72 -23.34 10.17
C LYS A 183 1.49 -22.07 10.52
N MET A 184 2.53 -22.16 11.33
CA MET A 184 3.35 -21.01 11.70
C MET A 184 4.13 -20.46 10.49
N ALA A 185 4.68 -21.33 9.64
CA ALA A 185 5.36 -20.90 8.42
C ALA A 185 4.40 -20.20 7.44
N LEU A 186 3.20 -20.77 7.23
CA LEU A 186 2.16 -20.17 6.38
C LEU A 186 1.71 -18.81 6.94
N ALA A 187 1.48 -18.71 8.26
CA ALA A 187 1.12 -17.46 8.91
C ALA A 187 2.22 -16.39 8.72
N ALA A 188 3.48 -16.76 8.91
CA ALA A 188 4.63 -15.86 8.71
C ALA A 188 4.72 -15.34 7.26
N ILE A 189 4.46 -16.18 6.26
CA ILE A 189 4.45 -15.81 4.84
C ILE A 189 3.30 -14.83 4.56
N TRP A 190 2.08 -15.16 4.97
CA TRP A 190 0.90 -14.31 4.72
C TRP A 190 0.99 -12.97 5.44
N GLN A 191 1.42 -12.95 6.70
CA GLN A 191 1.64 -11.70 7.44
C GLN A 191 2.71 -10.84 6.76
N SER A 192 3.80 -11.46 6.29
CA SER A 192 4.82 -10.75 5.51
C SER A 192 4.28 -10.19 4.19
N ALA A 193 3.28 -10.81 3.56
CA ALA A 193 2.64 -10.27 2.36
C ALA A 193 1.83 -9.00 2.65
N VAL A 194 1.21 -8.89 3.84
CA VAL A 194 0.33 -7.77 4.22
C VAL A 194 1.11 -6.57 4.77
N ASP A 195 2.18 -6.80 5.55
CA ASP A 195 2.78 -5.76 6.40
C ASP A 195 3.64 -4.70 5.67
N GLY A 196 3.73 -4.69 4.33
CA GLY A 196 4.67 -3.81 3.65
C GLY A 196 4.83 -4.02 2.15
N GLY A 197 5.74 -3.26 1.54
CA GLY A 197 5.91 -3.23 0.08
C GLY A 197 6.70 -4.40 -0.50
N PHE A 198 6.45 -4.69 -1.79
CA PHE A 198 7.04 -5.77 -2.59
C PHE A 198 8.57 -5.86 -2.47
N LYS A 199 9.27 -4.73 -2.51
CA LYS A 199 10.75 -4.68 -2.45
C LYS A 199 11.34 -5.27 -1.16
N THR A 200 10.56 -5.33 -0.09
CA THR A 200 11.00 -5.81 1.22
C THR A 200 10.42 -7.17 1.58
N PHE A 201 9.57 -7.74 0.72
CA PHE A 201 8.84 -8.99 0.98
C PHE A 201 9.81 -10.13 1.35
N ASP A 202 10.78 -10.41 0.49
CA ASP A 202 11.74 -11.52 0.67
C ASP A 202 12.49 -11.42 2.02
N ARG A 203 12.92 -10.21 2.41
CA ARG A 203 13.61 -9.98 3.69
C ARG A 203 12.68 -10.16 4.89
N ARG A 204 11.41 -9.79 4.74
CA ARG A 204 10.41 -9.92 5.82
C ARG A 204 10.00 -11.37 6.02
N VAL A 205 9.75 -12.12 4.94
CA VAL A 205 9.47 -13.56 5.02
C VAL A 205 10.61 -14.29 5.73
N LEU A 206 11.86 -14.10 5.30
CA LEU A 206 13.00 -14.78 5.91
C LEU A 206 13.19 -14.39 7.39
N ARG A 207 12.92 -13.13 7.75
CA ARG A 207 12.96 -12.69 9.16
C ARG A 207 11.84 -13.32 9.98
N ALA A 208 10.62 -13.37 9.43
CA ALA A 208 9.47 -13.95 10.11
C ALA A 208 9.65 -15.45 10.32
N LEU A 209 10.12 -16.19 9.32
CA LEU A 209 10.43 -17.62 9.46
C LEU A 209 11.58 -17.86 10.46
N ALA A 210 12.60 -17.00 10.47
CA ALA A 210 13.66 -17.08 11.49
C ALA A 210 13.14 -16.80 12.91
N SER A 211 12.14 -15.93 13.07
CA SER A 211 11.46 -15.69 14.34
C SER A 211 10.70 -16.93 14.78
N VAL A 212 9.86 -17.50 13.91
CA VAL A 212 9.11 -18.74 14.17
C VAL A 212 10.06 -19.86 14.60
N ARG A 213 11.19 -20.00 13.91
CA ARG A 213 12.24 -20.98 14.25
C ARG A 213 12.81 -20.73 15.64
N SER A 214 13.12 -19.49 15.98
CA SER A 214 13.61 -19.11 17.31
C SER A 214 12.59 -19.48 18.38
N ASP A 215 11.32 -19.18 18.15
CA ASP A 215 10.22 -19.43 19.08
C ASP A 215 10.02 -20.93 19.33
N MET A 216 10.06 -21.75 18.27
CA MET A 216 10.00 -23.21 18.39
C MET A 216 11.24 -23.79 19.10
N SER A 217 12.44 -23.35 18.71
CA SER A 217 13.69 -23.85 19.33
C SER A 217 13.83 -23.49 20.81
N GLY A 218 13.19 -22.39 21.25
CA GLY A 218 13.19 -21.94 22.64
C GLY A 218 12.15 -22.64 23.51
N ASN A 219 11.26 -23.44 22.94
CA ASN A 219 10.14 -24.03 23.66
C ASN A 219 10.04 -25.55 23.43
N ALA A 220 10.79 -26.31 24.23
CA ALA A 220 10.79 -27.78 24.19
C ALA A 220 9.42 -28.42 24.49
N SER A 221 8.46 -27.68 25.08
CA SER A 221 7.11 -28.22 25.27
C SER A 221 6.26 -28.20 23.99
N VAL A 222 6.67 -27.45 22.98
CA VAL A 222 5.96 -27.29 21.71
C VAL A 222 6.44 -28.29 20.65
N ASP A 223 7.69 -28.73 20.74
CA ASP A 223 8.29 -29.73 19.85
C ASP A 223 9.30 -30.57 20.66
N PRO A 224 8.83 -31.52 21.49
CA PRO A 224 9.68 -32.31 22.37
C PRO A 224 10.69 -33.16 21.62
N HIS A 225 10.35 -33.54 20.38
CA HIS A 225 11.13 -34.44 19.54
C HIS A 225 12.01 -33.71 18.51
N GLY A 226 11.85 -32.40 18.36
CA GLY A 226 12.59 -31.58 17.39
C GLY A 226 12.17 -31.81 15.94
N LEU A 227 11.04 -32.49 15.70
CA LEU A 227 10.54 -32.84 14.37
C LEU A 227 10.01 -31.60 13.64
N GLY A 228 9.21 -30.77 14.34
CA GLY A 228 8.68 -29.53 13.79
C GLY A 228 9.80 -28.55 13.41
N LEU A 229 10.81 -28.42 14.26
CA LEU A 229 11.99 -27.58 14.03
C LEU A 229 12.82 -28.07 12.83
N ALA A 230 13.00 -29.38 12.69
CA ALA A 230 13.71 -29.96 11.55
C ALA A 230 12.98 -29.71 10.22
N VAL A 231 11.64 -29.82 10.21
CA VAL A 231 10.82 -29.48 9.03
C VAL A 231 10.93 -27.99 8.72
N LEU A 232 10.85 -27.13 9.74
CA LEU A 232 10.95 -25.70 9.57
C LEU A 232 12.32 -25.26 9.01
N ASP A 233 13.41 -25.91 9.44
CA ASP A 233 14.75 -25.64 8.90
C ASP A 233 14.84 -25.96 7.40
N ARG A 234 14.25 -27.08 6.96
CA ARG A 234 14.16 -27.43 5.53
C ARG A 234 13.32 -26.41 4.76
N ILE A 235 12.17 -26.00 5.31
CA ILE A 235 11.31 -24.96 4.73
C ILE A 235 12.11 -23.66 4.55
N VAL A 236 12.82 -23.20 5.59
CA VAL A 236 13.61 -21.96 5.57
C VAL A 236 14.69 -22.01 4.50
N ASP A 237 15.41 -23.13 4.39
CA ASP A 237 16.47 -23.28 3.40
C ASP A 237 15.95 -23.37 1.97
N ARG A 238 14.81 -24.04 1.76
CA ARG A 238 14.15 -24.11 0.44
C ARG A 238 13.57 -22.76 0.03
N ALA A 239 12.88 -22.07 0.93
CA ALA A 239 12.38 -20.72 0.72
C ALA A 239 13.53 -19.74 0.41
N ARG A 240 14.65 -19.81 1.15
CA ARG A 240 15.84 -18.99 0.91
C ARG A 240 16.45 -19.24 -0.48
N ARG A 241 16.53 -20.51 -0.92
CA ARG A 241 17.01 -20.86 -2.27
C ARG A 241 16.09 -20.29 -3.34
N HIS A 242 14.79 -20.48 -3.21
CA HIS A 242 13.79 -19.98 -4.14
C HIS A 242 13.84 -18.45 -4.27
N LEU A 243 13.85 -17.73 -3.13
CA LEU A 243 13.94 -16.27 -3.11
C LEU A 243 15.25 -15.71 -3.69
N ARG A 244 16.34 -16.48 -3.67
CA ARG A 244 17.61 -16.09 -4.31
C ARG A 244 17.58 -16.29 -5.82
N GLN A 245 16.93 -17.33 -6.31
CA GLN A 245 16.81 -17.64 -7.74
C GLN A 245 15.90 -16.63 -8.46
N ASP A 246 14.84 -16.20 -7.78
CA ASP A 246 13.86 -15.23 -8.30
C ASP A 246 14.27 -13.77 -8.21
N ARG A 247 15.52 -13.49 -7.79
CA ARG A 247 16.07 -12.15 -7.91
C ARG A 247 16.40 -11.91 -9.38
N PRO A 248 15.64 -11.06 -10.11
CA PRO A 248 16.03 -10.72 -11.48
C PRO A 248 17.46 -10.21 -11.44
N ARG A 249 18.32 -10.76 -12.29
CA ARG A 249 19.68 -10.27 -12.58
C ARG A 249 19.60 -8.86 -13.18
N HIS A 250 19.09 -7.88 -12.43
CA HIS A 250 19.03 -6.47 -12.81
C HIS A 250 20.35 -5.74 -12.51
N GLY A 251 21.47 -6.46 -12.55
CA GLY A 251 22.79 -5.93 -12.21
C GLY A 251 23.76 -5.75 -13.39
N ASN A 252 23.43 -6.13 -14.63
CA ASN A 252 24.44 -6.20 -15.70
C ASN A 252 24.15 -5.45 -17.00
N THR A 253 23.24 -4.47 -17.00
CA THR A 253 23.02 -3.60 -18.19
C THR A 253 23.52 -2.17 -18.03
N ALA A 254 24.26 -1.84 -16.96
CA ALA A 254 25.00 -0.58 -16.86
C ALA A 254 26.51 -0.80 -17.08
N GLY A 255 26.87 -1.71 -17.98
CA GLY A 255 28.16 -1.67 -18.66
C GLY A 255 28.16 -0.55 -19.68
N TYR A 256 28.16 0.71 -19.22
CA TYR A 256 28.68 1.80 -20.03
C TYR A 256 30.16 1.53 -20.21
N GLY A 257 30.49 0.81 -21.28
CA GLY A 257 31.84 0.79 -21.82
C GLY A 257 32.25 2.23 -22.05
N THR A 258 33.10 2.74 -21.18
CA THR A 258 33.88 3.94 -21.44
C THR A 258 34.78 3.58 -22.62
N PRO A 259 34.63 4.19 -23.79
CA PRO A 259 35.59 3.97 -24.86
C PRO A 259 36.94 4.49 -24.35
N GLN A 260 37.92 3.58 -24.25
CA GLN A 260 39.32 3.99 -24.11
C GLN A 260 39.66 4.84 -25.33
N ALA A 261 39.84 6.14 -25.10
CA ALA A 261 40.48 7.01 -26.06
C ALA A 261 41.93 6.55 -26.21
N GLY A 262 42.21 5.83 -27.29
CA GLY A 262 43.57 5.55 -27.72
C GLY A 262 44.25 6.85 -28.10
N GLY A 263 45.27 7.22 -27.34
CA GLY A 263 46.20 8.29 -27.70
C GLY A 263 47.07 7.86 -28.87
N ARG A 264 47.18 8.74 -29.86
CA ARG A 264 48.31 8.86 -30.79
C ARG A 264 48.75 10.32 -30.76
#